data_AF-A0A9C8W1I9-F1
#
_entry.id   AF-A0A9C8W1I9-F1
#
_cell.length_a   1.000
_cell.length_b   1.000
_cell.length_c   1.000
_cell.angle_alpha   90.00
_cell.angle_beta   90.00
_cell.angle_gamma   90.00
#
_symmetry.space_group_name_H-M   'P 1'
#
loop_
_entity.id
_entity.type
_entity.pdbx_description
1 polymer ?
#
loop_
_entity_poly.entity_id
_entity_poly.type
_entity_poly.pdbx_seq_one_letter_code
_entity_poly.pdbx_strand_id
1 'polypeptide(L)'
;MDNRLINIGFGNAVKISRILAVVNPGSSPIRKLKDDARREKKLIDVTEGRRTRAIVILDSGHLVLSSVQPETISQRLAALEEDRRRPGRMLERRLGEQGDE
;
A
#
# COMPACT_ATOMS: atom_id res chain seq x y z
N MET A 1 16.76 0.70 -10.31
CA MET A 1 15.31 0.95 -10.15
C MET A 1 14.79 0.08 -9.01
N ASP A 2 14.12 0.66 -8.03
CA ASP A 2 13.53 -0.08 -6.89
C ASP A 2 12.35 -0.93 -7.41
N ASN A 3 12.48 -2.26 -7.36
CA ASN A 3 11.49 -3.21 -7.91
C ASN A 3 10.61 -3.86 -6.82
N ARG A 4 10.63 -3.29 -5.62
CA ARG A 4 9.87 -3.81 -4.48
C ARG A 4 8.37 -3.53 -4.63
N LEU A 5 7.60 -4.52 -4.23
CA LEU A 5 6.15 -4.51 -4.17
C LEU A 5 5.71 -4.42 -2.71
N ILE A 6 4.56 -3.79 -2.47
CA ILE A 6 3.91 -3.76 -1.16
C ILE A 6 2.53 -4.40 -1.26
N ASN A 7 2.22 -5.29 -0.32
CA ASN A 7 0.90 -5.91 -0.22
C ASN A 7 -0.14 -4.86 0.21
N ILE A 8 -1.25 -4.82 -0.52
CA ILE A 8 -2.41 -3.94 -0.29
C ILE A 8 -3.71 -4.72 -0.05
N GLY A 9 -3.61 -6.00 0.33
CA GLY A 9 -4.74 -6.84 0.71
C GLY A 9 -4.98 -8.01 -0.25
N PHE A 10 -5.40 -9.16 0.29
CA PHE A 10 -5.80 -10.35 -0.48
C PHE A 10 -4.79 -10.83 -1.53
N GLY A 11 -3.50 -10.76 -1.22
CA GLY A 11 -2.45 -11.12 -2.18
C GLY A 11 -2.19 -10.09 -3.28
N ASN A 12 -2.96 -9.00 -3.33
CA ASN A 12 -2.73 -7.90 -4.26
C ASN A 12 -1.55 -7.05 -3.81
N ALA A 13 -0.75 -6.58 -4.77
CA ALA A 13 0.42 -5.77 -4.51
C ALA A 13 0.61 -4.66 -5.55
N VAL A 14 1.29 -3.61 -5.12
CA VAL A 14 1.59 -2.41 -5.95
C VAL A 14 3.06 -2.09 -5.83
N LYS A 15 3.64 -1.54 -6.91
CA LYS A 15 5.02 -1.06 -6.91
C LYS A 15 5.16 0.17 -6.02
N ILE A 16 6.05 0.09 -5.04
CA ILE A 16 6.25 1.16 -4.04
C ILE A 16 6.64 2.47 -4.70
N SER A 17 7.50 2.42 -5.73
CA SER A 17 7.97 3.61 -6.44
C SER A 17 6.88 4.38 -7.21
N ARG A 18 5.68 3.82 -7.30
CA ARG A 18 4.54 4.41 -8.03
C ARG A 18 3.49 5.00 -7.08
N ILE A 19 3.61 4.75 -5.77
CA ILE A 19 2.68 5.26 -4.76
C ILE A 19 3.01 6.72 -4.48
N LEU A 20 2.03 7.61 -4.67
CA LEU A 20 2.13 9.02 -4.28
C LEU A 20 1.58 9.25 -2.88
N ALA A 21 0.47 8.61 -2.55
CA ALA A 21 -0.20 8.80 -1.26
C ALA A 21 -1.06 7.59 -0.87
N VAL A 22 -1.27 7.42 0.43
CA VAL A 22 -2.23 6.49 1.02
C VAL A 22 -3.18 7.31 1.88
N VAL A 23 -4.47 7.25 1.61
CA VAL A 23 -5.48 8.12 2.24
C VAL A 23 -6.68 7.36 2.76
N ASN A 24 -7.33 7.94 3.77
CA ASN A 24 -8.59 7.45 4.32
C ASN A 24 -9.79 7.83 3.40
N PRO A 25 -10.73 6.90 3.11
CA PRO A 25 -11.87 7.15 2.22
C PRO A 25 -13.01 7.96 2.87
N GLY A 26 -12.83 8.47 4.09
CA GLY A 26 -13.90 8.99 4.94
C GLY A 26 -14.42 10.38 4.57
N SER A 27 -13.64 11.21 3.86
CA SER A 27 -13.99 12.61 3.61
C SER A 27 -14.73 12.82 2.28
N SER A 28 -15.58 13.85 2.22
CA SER A 28 -16.34 14.21 1.01
C SER A 28 -15.45 14.46 -0.22
N PRO A 29 -14.30 15.17 -0.12
CA PRO A 29 -13.40 15.35 -1.25
C PRO A 29 -12.82 14.03 -1.79
N ILE A 30 -12.48 13.09 -0.90
CA ILE A 30 -11.94 11.79 -1.30
C ILE A 30 -13.00 10.91 -1.94
N ARG A 31 -14.25 10.98 -1.46
CA ARG A 31 -15.37 10.30 -2.13
C ARG A 31 -15.56 10.82 -3.56
N LYS A 32 -15.51 12.14 -3.76
CA LYS A 32 -15.58 12.75 -5.10
C LYS A 32 -14.42 12.29 -5.99
N LEU A 33 -13.19 12.30 -5.47
CA LEU A 33 -12.01 11.82 -6.18
C LEU A 33 -12.15 10.36 -6.65
N LYS A 34 -12.70 9.49 -5.78
CA LYS A 34 -12.98 8.09 -6.13
C LYS A 34 -14.01 7.98 -7.26
N ASP A 35 -15.08 8.77 -7.21
CA ASP A 35 -16.14 8.73 -8.21
C ASP A 35 -15.65 9.26 -9.57
N ASP A 36 -14.79 10.29 -9.56
CA ASP A 36 -14.11 10.80 -10.75
C ASP A 36 -13.17 9.75 -11.36
N ALA A 37 -12.34 9.09 -10.54
CA ALA A 37 -11.49 8.00 -11.01
C ALA A 37 -12.31 6.82 -11.60
N ARG A 38 -13.49 6.55 -11.04
CA ARG A 38 -14.41 5.53 -11.58
C ARG A 38 -14.92 5.92 -12.97
N ARG A 39 -15.33 7.17 -13.15
CA ARG A 39 -15.79 7.71 -14.45
C ARG A 39 -14.67 7.67 -15.50
N GLU A 40 -13.44 7.94 -15.10
CA GLU A 40 -12.26 7.91 -15.97
C GLU A 40 -11.71 6.50 -16.22
N LYS A 41 -12.34 5.44 -15.69
CA LYS A 41 -11.84 4.05 -15.76
C LYS A 41 -10.44 3.86 -15.16
N LYS A 42 -10.09 4.69 -14.17
CA LYS A 42 -8.81 4.66 -13.44
C LYS A 42 -8.92 4.09 -12.02
N LEU A 43 -10.13 3.64 -11.64
CA LEU A 43 -10.37 3.02 -10.34
C LEU A 43 -10.10 1.52 -10.43
N ILE A 44 -9.21 1.02 -9.58
CA ILE A 44 -8.90 -0.40 -9.42
C ILE A 44 -9.42 -0.81 -8.05
N ASP A 45 -10.36 -1.75 -8.02
CA ASP A 45 -10.92 -2.27 -6.77
C ASP A 45 -10.27 -3.61 -6.41
N VAL A 46 -9.52 -3.64 -5.30
CA VAL A 46 -8.90 -4.86 -4.76
C VAL A 46 -9.42 -5.19 -3.35
N THR A 47 -10.64 -4.74 -3.04
CA THR A 47 -11.24 -4.93 -1.72
C THR A 47 -11.83 -6.32 -1.49
N GLU A 48 -11.98 -7.15 -2.54
CA GLU A 48 -12.62 -8.48 -2.50
C GLU A 48 -14.00 -8.45 -1.81
N GLY A 49 -14.83 -7.46 -2.16
CA GLY A 49 -16.17 -7.26 -1.61
C GLY A 49 -16.20 -6.75 -0.16
N ARG A 50 -15.05 -6.45 0.45
CA ARG A 50 -14.98 -5.88 1.80
C ARG A 50 -15.08 -4.37 1.78
N ARG A 51 -15.38 -3.79 2.95
CA ARG A 51 -15.39 -2.34 3.14
C ARG A 51 -14.03 -1.74 2.75
N THR A 52 -14.04 -0.75 1.87
CA THR A 52 -12.87 0.10 1.57
C THR A 52 -12.41 0.79 2.85
N ARG A 53 -11.17 0.53 3.25
CA ARG A 53 -10.51 1.17 4.40
C ARG A 53 -9.44 2.16 3.98
N ALA A 54 -8.82 1.97 2.82
CA ALA A 54 -7.81 2.86 2.29
C ALA A 54 -7.99 3.08 0.78
N ILE A 55 -7.47 4.20 0.30
CA ILE A 55 -7.27 4.49 -1.12
C ILE A 55 -5.78 4.77 -1.33
N VAL A 56 -5.17 4.05 -2.27
CA VAL A 56 -3.78 4.27 -2.69
C VAL A 56 -3.80 5.05 -4.00
N ILE A 57 -3.12 6.20 -4.03
CA ILE A 57 -3.03 7.06 -5.20
C ILE A 57 -1.71 6.78 -5.90
N LEU A 58 -1.78 6.44 -7.18
CA LEU A 58 -0.61 6.17 -8.01
C LEU A 58 -0.23 7.37 -8.88
N ASP A 59 1.04 7.43 -9.29
CA ASP A 59 1.59 8.45 -10.19
C ASP A 59 0.90 8.52 -11.56
N SER A 60 0.36 7.40 -12.03
CA SER A 60 -0.44 7.29 -13.25
C SER A 60 -1.85 7.87 -13.13
N GLY A 61 -2.24 8.38 -11.96
CA GLY A 61 -3.59 8.85 -11.67
C GLY A 61 -4.59 7.74 -11.37
N HIS A 62 -4.14 6.48 -11.31
CA HIS A 62 -4.99 5.37 -10.85
C HIS A 62 -5.21 5.44 -9.34
N LEU A 63 -6.43 5.11 -8.93
CA LEU A 63 -6.81 4.95 -7.52
C LEU A 63 -7.04 3.48 -7.24
N VAL A 64 -6.34 2.95 -6.25
CA VAL A 64 -6.49 1.55 -5.82
C VAL A 64 -7.24 1.51 -4.50
N LEU A 65 -8.41 0.87 -4.48
CA LEU A 65 -9.21 0.68 -3.27
C LEU A 65 -8.74 -0.55 -2.51
N SER A 66 -8.44 -0.38 -1.23
CA SER A 66 -7.96 -1.46 -0.38
C SER A 66 -8.85 -1.66 0.84
N SER A 67 -8.98 -2.91 1.26
CA SER A 67 -9.62 -3.29 2.53
C SER A 67 -8.69 -3.17 3.74
N VAL A 68 -7.39 -2.94 3.50
CA VAL A 68 -6.33 -2.78 4.50
C VAL A 68 -6.38 -1.37 5.06
N GLN A 69 -6.10 -1.21 6.35
CA GLN A 69 -6.03 0.10 6.98
C GLN A 69 -4.86 0.93 6.42
N PRO A 70 -5.05 2.24 6.19
CA PRO A 70 -3.98 3.08 5.66
C PRO A 70 -2.76 3.09 6.57
N GLU A 71 -2.95 3.03 7.89
CA GLU A 71 -1.88 2.95 8.89
C GLU A 71 -1.02 1.69 8.69
N THR A 72 -1.64 0.55 8.41
CA THR A 72 -0.92 -0.71 8.12
C THR A 72 -0.08 -0.61 6.85
N ILE A 73 -0.61 0.04 5.80
CA ILE A 73 0.12 0.25 4.54
C ILE A 73 1.31 1.19 4.81
N SER A 74 1.09 2.28 5.55
CA SER A 74 2.15 3.24 5.93
C SER A 74 3.25 2.60 6.76
N GLN A 75 2.90 1.73 7.73
CA GLN A 75 3.88 0.99 8.52
C GLN A 75 4.73 0.05 7.65
N ARG A 76 4.10 -0.66 6.72
CA ARG A 76 4.81 -1.52 5.75
C ARG A 76 5.75 -0.72 4.86
N LEU A 77 5.34 0.47 4.40
CA LEU A 77 6.21 1.38 3.63
C LEU A 77 7.41 1.82 4.47
N ALA A 78 7.19 2.25 5.71
CA ALA A 78 8.25 2.71 6.60
C ALA A 78 9.27 1.60 6.91
N ALA A 79 8.83 0.38 7.18
CA ALA A 79 9.71 -0.77 7.40
C ALA A 79 10.62 -1.03 6.18
N LEU A 80 10.07 -0.95 4.97
CA LEU A 80 10.83 -1.13 3.74
C LEU A 80 11.82 0.01 3.49
N GLU A 81 11.51 1.24 3.91
CA GLU A 81 12.48 2.33 3.88
C GLU A 81 13.62 2.13 4.88
N GLU A 82 13.31 1.63 6.07
CA GLU A 82 14.31 1.35 7.11
C GLU A 82 15.30 0.27 6.64
N ASP A 83 14.80 -0.83 6.07
CA ASP A 83 15.63 -1.88 5.48
C ASP A 83 16.54 -1.34 4.36
N ARG A 84 16.03 -0.40 3.55
CA ARG A 84 16.82 0.26 2.50
C ARG A 84 17.94 1.12 3.08
N ARG A 85 17.70 1.79 4.22
CA ARG A 85 18.71 2.64 4.89
C ARG A 85 19.72 1.83 5.70
N ARG A 86 19.36 0.64 6.18
CA ARG A 86 20.21 -0.23 7.01
C ARG A 86 20.17 -1.69 6.54
N PRO A 87 20.91 -2.05 5.48
CA PRO A 87 20.89 -3.40 4.95
C PRO A 87 21.35 -4.48 5.95
N GLY A 88 22.20 -4.12 6.94
CA GLY A 88 22.68 -5.05 7.97
C GLY A 88 21.60 -5.63 8.90
N ARG A 89 20.48 -4.91 9.11
CA ARG A 89 19.38 -5.38 9.98
C ARG A 89 18.59 -6.55 9.39
N MET A 90 18.59 -6.69 8.06
CA MET A 90 17.89 -7.79 7.40
C MET A 90 18.51 -9.14 7.76
N LEU A 91 19.84 -9.17 7.96
CA LEU A 91 20.56 -10.35 8.40
C LEU A 91 20.27 -10.67 9.88
N GLU A 92 20.20 -9.65 10.74
CA GLU A 92 19.86 -9.79 12.15
C GLU A 92 18.44 -10.32 12.37
N ARG A 93 17.44 -9.84 11.60
CA ARG A 93 16.07 -10.39 11.66
C ARG A 93 16.01 -11.86 11.25
N ARG A 94 16.73 -12.25 10.20
CA ARG A 94 16.79 -13.65 9.74
C ARG A 94 17.49 -14.58 10.72
N LEU A 95 18.46 -14.07 11.48
CA LEU A 95 19.18 -14.84 12.49
C LEU A 95 18.40 -14.95 13.80
N GLY A 96 17.62 -13.92 14.17
CA GLY A 96 16.75 -13.94 15.35
C GLY A 96 15.54 -14.88 15.21
N GLU A 97 15.00 -15.05 14.00
CA GLU A 97 13.88 -15.97 13.72
C GLU A 97 14.29 -17.46 13.72
N GLN A 98 15.60 -17.78 13.73
CA GLN A 98 16.14 -19.14 13.80
C GLN A 98 16.49 -19.60 15.23
N GLY A 99 16.32 -18.73 16.24
CA GLY A 99 16.71 -19.01 17.63
C GLY A 99 15.58 -19.51 18.54
N ASP A 100 14.34 -19.59 18.04
CA ASP A 100 13.14 -19.96 18.81
C ASP A 100 12.56 -21.34 18.38
N GLU A 101 13.42 -22.26 17.90
CA GLU A 101 13.09 -23.70 17.77
C GLU A 101 13.84 -24.55 18.82
#